data_AF-A0AAF0J4G7-F1
#
_entry.id   AF-A0AAF0J4G7-F1
#
_cell.length_a   1.000
_cell.length_b   1.000
_cell.length_c   1.000
_cell.angle_alpha   90.00
_cell.angle_beta   90.00
_cell.angle_gamma   90.00
#
_symmetry.space_group_name_H-M   'P 1'
#
loop_
_entity.id
_entity.type
_entity.pdbx_description
1 polymer ?
#
loop_
_entity_poly.entity_id
_entity_poly.type
_entity_poly.pdbx_seq_one_letter_code
_entity_poly.pdbx_strand_id
1 'polypeptide(L)'
;MGQLTRNMVARNIRIMKANIQSGALSSVMTDSFDSPLGRAQGLREQYSWGLYNYCGGSSDLEHVVCEGSSFGNQINIPRVILMDLPSGRSNAVSGRYPNQDSIDRYTRAAFYLLFVGTIIAGVAFIVSVLTHMAALSISSILAFLAFAVLVAGAGIETYFIANMKDNSAQFVQVDYGNALWMFWAAAGACLVSIPLLVGGAAASRVRYAEVY
;
A
#
# COMPACT_ATOMS: atom_id res chain seq x y z
N MET A 1 3.01 5.14 16.26
CA MET A 1 4.06 5.38 15.25
C MET A 1 3.56 4.79 13.94
N GLY A 2 3.40 5.60 12.89
CA GLY A 2 2.87 5.17 11.59
C GLY A 2 3.95 4.78 10.59
N GLN A 3 3.58 4.09 9.52
CA GLN A 3 4.51 3.67 8.45
C GLN A 3 5.10 4.87 7.71
N LEU A 4 4.27 5.86 7.37
CA LEU A 4 4.75 7.12 6.83
C LEU A 4 5.16 8.03 8.00
N THR A 5 6.39 8.52 7.97
CA THR A 5 6.97 9.43 8.98
C THR A 5 7.75 10.54 8.28
N ARG A 6 8.31 11.48 9.06
CA ARG A 6 9.22 12.51 8.53
C ARG A 6 10.56 11.96 7.99
N ASN A 7 10.85 10.67 8.21
CA ASN A 7 12.07 10.03 7.72
C ASN A 7 12.02 9.86 6.18
N MET A 8 13.12 10.20 5.50
CA MET A 8 13.23 10.15 4.03
C MET A 8 12.90 8.78 3.43
N VAL A 9 13.27 7.68 4.11
CA VAL A 9 13.05 6.32 3.61
C VAL A 9 11.58 5.93 3.79
N ALA A 10 11.07 6.10 5.01
CA ALA A 10 9.72 5.68 5.38
C ALA A 10 8.64 6.43 4.57
N ARG A 11 8.83 7.74 4.32
CA ARG A 11 7.88 8.55 3.55
C ARG A 11 7.75 8.14 2.08
N ASN A 12 8.74 7.44 1.53
CA ASN A 12 8.72 7.01 0.13
C ASN A 12 8.04 5.64 -0.06
N ILE A 13 7.76 4.92 1.03
CA ILE A 13 7.06 3.63 1.01
C ILE A 13 5.56 3.87 1.19
N ARG A 14 4.91 4.27 0.10
CA ARG A 14 3.48 4.57 -0.01
C ARG A 14 2.80 3.67 -1.02
N ILE A 15 1.52 3.39 -0.81
CA ILE A 15 0.66 2.62 -1.71
C ILE A 15 0.17 3.47 -2.86
N MET A 16 -0.22 4.71 -2.56
CA MET A 16 -0.66 5.67 -3.57
C MET A 16 -0.32 7.11 -3.17
N LYS A 17 -0.36 7.99 -4.16
CA LYS A 17 -0.22 9.44 -3.98
C LYS A 17 -1.26 10.18 -4.81
N ALA A 18 -1.72 11.31 -4.32
CA ALA A 18 -2.54 12.26 -5.05
C ALA A 18 -1.84 13.61 -5.02
N ASN A 19 -1.60 14.18 -6.20
CA ASN A 19 -0.99 15.48 -6.38
C ASN A 19 -2.08 16.49 -6.78
N ILE A 20 -2.13 17.62 -6.09
CA ILE A 20 -3.05 18.72 -6.36
C ILE A 20 -2.30 19.80 -7.12
N GLN A 21 -2.84 20.19 -8.27
CA GLN A 21 -2.24 21.25 -9.09
C GLN A 21 -2.37 22.62 -8.41
N SER A 22 -1.29 23.04 -7.73
CA SER A 22 -1.24 24.29 -6.94
C SER A 22 -1.51 25.55 -7.77
N GLY A 23 -1.14 25.56 -9.06
CA GLY A 23 -1.35 26.71 -9.95
C GLY A 23 -2.82 27.07 -10.18
N ALA A 24 -3.72 26.07 -10.21
CA ALA A 24 -5.15 26.29 -10.43
C ALA A 24 -5.94 26.54 -9.13
N LEU A 25 -5.38 26.11 -8.00
CA LEU A 25 -6.05 26.09 -6.68
C LEU A 25 -5.35 26.97 -5.64
N SER A 26 -4.42 27.85 -6.04
CA SER A 26 -3.57 28.65 -5.15
C SER A 26 -4.32 29.35 -4.01
N SER A 27 -5.54 29.81 -4.27
CA SER A 27 -6.39 30.48 -3.28
C SER A 27 -6.93 29.57 -2.17
N VAL A 28 -6.91 28.25 -2.34
CA VAL A 28 -7.41 27.22 -1.40
C VAL A 28 -6.25 26.40 -0.82
N MET A 29 -5.03 26.60 -1.32
CA MET A 29 -3.84 25.94 -0.80
C MET A 29 -3.52 26.49 0.58
N THR A 30 -2.81 25.68 1.34
CA THR A 30 -2.29 26.05 2.65
C THR A 30 -1.06 26.94 2.56
N ASP A 31 -0.91 27.86 3.53
CA ASP A 31 0.28 28.71 3.64
C ASP A 31 1.43 28.05 4.44
N SER A 32 1.13 26.98 5.20
CA SER A 32 2.12 26.31 6.06
C SER A 32 1.91 24.81 6.12
N PHE A 33 2.94 24.04 5.77
CA PHE A 33 2.93 22.58 5.74
C PHE A 33 3.05 21.89 7.10
N ASP A 34 3.37 22.63 8.16
CA ASP A 34 3.54 22.08 9.53
C ASP A 34 2.23 21.93 10.30
N SER A 35 1.14 22.45 9.75
CA SER A 35 -0.14 22.50 10.44
C SER A 35 -0.87 21.13 10.38
N PRO A 36 -1.69 20.79 11.38
CA PRO A 36 -2.37 19.50 11.45
C PRO A 36 -3.35 19.30 10.28
N LEU A 37 -3.37 18.08 9.73
CA LEU A 37 -4.34 17.66 8.72
C LEU A 37 -5.77 17.63 9.27
N GLY A 38 -6.76 17.83 8.40
CA GLY A 38 -8.18 17.75 8.69
C GLY A 38 -8.76 18.92 9.47
N ARG A 39 -8.10 20.09 9.44
CA ARG A 39 -8.48 21.28 10.21
C ARG A 39 -8.92 22.48 9.36
N ALA A 40 -9.32 22.24 8.12
CA ALA A 40 -9.76 23.28 7.17
C ALA A 40 -8.71 24.40 6.96
N GLN A 41 -7.42 24.06 7.03
CA GLN A 41 -6.28 24.99 6.94
C GLN A 41 -5.70 25.10 5.51
N GLY A 42 -6.47 24.66 4.52
CA GLY A 42 -6.07 24.66 3.11
C GLY A 42 -5.52 23.32 2.64
N LEU A 43 -5.56 23.15 1.33
CA LEU A 43 -5.10 21.94 0.65
C LEU A 43 -3.58 21.87 0.61
N ARG A 44 -3.07 20.63 0.71
CA ARG A 44 -1.66 20.29 0.51
C ARG A 44 -1.41 19.96 -0.97
N GLU A 45 -0.19 20.17 -1.43
CA GLU A 45 0.21 19.82 -2.81
C GLU A 45 0.19 18.32 -3.03
N GLN A 46 0.68 17.55 -2.05
CA GLN A 46 0.72 16.11 -2.17
C GLN A 46 0.10 15.42 -0.97
N TYR A 47 -0.81 14.50 -1.24
CA TYR A 47 -1.32 13.52 -0.28
C TYR A 47 -0.75 12.16 -0.62
N SER A 48 -0.27 11.43 0.38
CA SER A 48 0.28 10.09 0.22
C SER A 48 -0.37 9.14 1.23
N TRP A 49 -0.75 7.96 0.77
CA TRP A 49 -1.37 6.93 1.60
C TRP A 49 -0.44 5.74 1.73
N GLY A 50 -0.19 5.34 2.98
CA GLY A 50 0.45 4.08 3.33
C GLY A 50 -0.60 3.04 3.73
N LEU A 51 -0.14 1.90 4.24
CA LEU A 51 -1.04 0.85 4.75
C LEU A 51 -1.75 1.28 6.05
N TYR A 52 -1.08 2.07 6.89
CA TYR A 52 -1.51 2.35 8.27
C TYR A 52 -1.84 3.82 8.55
N ASN A 53 -1.48 4.72 7.64
CA ASN A 53 -1.70 6.15 7.80
C ASN A 53 -1.70 6.84 6.45
N TYR A 54 -2.16 8.09 6.43
CA TYR A 54 -1.96 8.99 5.32
C TYR A 54 -1.21 10.25 5.79
N CYS A 55 -0.56 10.91 4.85
CA CYS A 55 0.15 12.15 5.10
C CYS A 55 -0.08 13.16 3.98
N GLY A 56 -0.02 14.43 4.30
CA GLY A 56 -0.09 15.54 3.36
C GLY A 56 1.09 16.48 3.54
N GLY A 57 1.60 17.03 2.45
CA GLY A 57 2.81 17.84 2.45
C GLY A 57 3.09 18.56 1.14
N SER A 58 4.30 19.09 1.03
CA SER A 58 4.82 19.68 -0.21
C SER A 58 5.13 18.61 -1.27
N SER A 59 5.20 19.01 -2.55
CA SER A 59 5.58 18.12 -3.66
C SER A 59 6.89 17.38 -3.44
N ASP A 60 7.84 18.03 -2.77
CA ASP A 60 9.21 17.57 -2.56
C ASP A 60 9.35 16.68 -1.32
N LEU A 61 8.25 16.42 -0.60
CA LEU A 61 8.18 15.56 0.58
C LEU A 61 9.10 16.01 1.74
N GLU A 62 9.61 17.24 1.69
CA GLU A 62 10.48 17.80 2.73
C GLU A 62 9.68 18.16 3.97
N HIS A 63 8.50 18.77 3.77
CA HIS A 63 7.55 19.09 4.82
C HIS A 63 6.30 18.22 4.69
N VAL A 64 6.17 17.26 5.61
CA VAL A 64 5.07 16.30 5.62
C VAL A 64 4.49 16.19 7.03
N VAL A 65 3.17 16.31 7.11
CA VAL A 65 2.39 16.03 8.32
C VAL A 65 1.56 14.78 8.05
N CYS A 66 1.51 13.89 9.03
CA CYS A 66 0.81 12.62 8.95
C CYS A 66 -0.33 12.59 9.95
N GLU A 67 -1.45 11.98 9.56
CA GLU A 67 -2.49 11.62 10.52
C GLU A 67 -1.99 10.48 11.43
N GLY A 68 -2.65 10.30 12.57
CA GLY A 68 -2.42 9.19 13.48
C GLY A 68 -2.50 7.84 12.76
N SER A 69 -1.68 6.89 13.20
CA SER A 69 -1.67 5.54 12.63
C SER A 69 -2.89 4.74 13.08
N SER A 70 -3.65 4.19 12.13
CA SER A 70 -4.77 3.29 12.38
C SER A 70 -4.60 1.99 11.57
N PHE A 71 -4.97 0.87 12.17
CA PHE A 71 -4.88 -0.44 11.52
C PHE A 71 -6.03 -0.63 10.54
N GLY A 72 -5.73 -0.88 9.26
CA GLY A 72 -6.74 -0.92 8.20
C GLY A 72 -7.27 0.46 7.83
N ASN A 73 -6.35 1.43 7.68
CA ASN A 73 -6.70 2.79 7.29
C ASN A 73 -7.44 2.80 5.95
N GLN A 74 -8.53 3.55 5.87
CA GLN A 74 -9.36 3.63 4.67
C GLN A 74 -8.78 4.64 3.68
N ILE A 75 -8.76 4.25 2.41
CA ILE A 75 -8.33 5.13 1.33
C ILE A 75 -9.52 5.96 0.86
N ASN A 76 -9.71 7.14 1.47
CA ASN A 76 -10.81 8.05 1.15
C ASN A 76 -10.29 9.44 0.77
N ILE A 77 -9.98 9.62 -0.52
CA ILE A 77 -9.48 10.88 -1.08
C ILE A 77 -10.49 12.02 -0.89
N PRO A 78 -11.79 11.86 -1.25
CA PRO A 78 -12.75 12.95 -1.15
C PRO A 78 -12.89 13.50 0.25
N ARG A 79 -12.95 12.60 1.25
CA ARG A 79 -13.08 13.00 2.64
C ARG A 79 -11.87 13.80 3.12
N VAL A 80 -10.66 13.36 2.80
CA VAL A 80 -9.43 14.06 3.21
C VAL A 80 -9.36 15.46 2.59
N ILE A 81 -9.66 15.58 1.29
CA ILE A 81 -9.71 16.86 0.58
C ILE A 81 -10.76 17.79 1.20
N LEU A 82 -11.98 17.27 1.48
CA LEU A 82 -13.06 18.06 2.06
C LEU A 82 -12.76 18.53 3.49
N MET A 83 -12.05 17.73 4.29
CA MET A 83 -11.66 18.11 5.66
C MET A 83 -10.56 19.18 5.70
N ASP A 84 -9.74 19.28 4.64
CA ASP A 84 -8.69 20.28 4.52
C ASP A 84 -9.17 21.58 3.82
N LEU A 85 -10.30 21.53 3.10
CA LEU A 85 -10.88 22.71 2.47
C LEU A 85 -11.29 23.76 3.52
N PRO A 86 -10.91 25.04 3.34
CA PRO A 86 -11.45 26.13 4.14
C PRO A 86 -12.96 26.28 3.92
N SER A 87 -13.70 26.56 4.99
CA SER A 87 -15.17 26.69 4.99
C SER A 87 -15.67 27.68 3.91
N GLY A 88 -16.63 27.24 3.09
CA GLY A 88 -17.26 28.08 2.05
C GLY A 88 -16.67 27.95 0.64
N ARG A 89 -15.69 27.09 0.41
CA ARG A 89 -15.11 26.78 -0.92
C ARG A 89 -15.74 25.52 -1.52
N SER A 90 -15.81 25.45 -2.85
CA SER A 90 -16.62 24.47 -3.59
C SER A 90 -16.03 23.05 -3.66
N ASN A 91 -16.93 22.06 -3.74
CA ASN A 91 -16.65 20.62 -3.91
C ASN A 91 -16.01 20.25 -5.26
N ALA A 92 -15.61 21.22 -6.10
CA ALA A 92 -15.06 20.97 -7.43
C ALA A 92 -13.73 20.18 -7.40
N VAL A 93 -13.07 20.16 -6.23
CA VAL A 93 -11.77 19.48 -6.02
C VAL A 93 -11.93 18.02 -5.60
N SER A 94 -13.11 17.60 -5.13
CA SER A 94 -13.27 16.29 -4.48
C SER A 94 -13.38 15.11 -5.44
N GLY A 95 -13.38 15.34 -6.77
CA GLY A 95 -13.59 14.30 -7.78
C GLY A 95 -14.97 13.65 -7.66
N ARG A 96 -15.35 12.83 -8.65
CA ARG A 96 -16.56 12.01 -8.55
C ARG A 96 -16.14 10.55 -8.51
N TYR A 97 -15.88 10.05 -7.32
CA TYR A 97 -15.52 8.64 -7.12
C TYR A 97 -16.80 7.82 -6.96
N PRO A 98 -17.24 7.06 -7.99
CA PRO A 98 -18.42 6.22 -7.86
C PRO A 98 -18.17 5.12 -6.82
N ASN A 99 -19.15 4.89 -5.95
CA ASN A 99 -19.14 3.82 -4.94
C ASN A 99 -17.99 3.89 -3.92
N GLN A 100 -17.81 5.05 -3.26
CA GLN A 100 -16.80 5.23 -2.20
C GLN A 100 -16.87 4.15 -1.11
N ASP A 101 -18.07 3.69 -0.73
CA ASP A 101 -18.26 2.60 0.24
C ASP A 101 -17.61 1.29 -0.20
N SER A 102 -17.66 0.99 -1.51
CA SER A 102 -17.00 -0.18 -2.08
C SER A 102 -15.48 0.00 -2.02
N ILE A 103 -14.97 1.17 -2.39
CA ILE A 103 -13.53 1.48 -2.33
C ILE A 103 -13.02 1.27 -0.91
N ASP A 104 -13.69 1.87 0.09
CA ASP A 104 -13.29 1.79 1.49
C ASP A 104 -13.33 0.34 2.02
N ARG A 105 -14.32 -0.46 1.62
CA ARG A 105 -14.45 -1.86 2.04
C ARG A 105 -13.39 -2.77 1.41
N TYR A 106 -13.17 -2.64 0.10
CA TYR A 106 -12.26 -3.53 -0.62
C TYR A 106 -10.79 -3.18 -0.40
N THR A 107 -10.43 -1.90 -0.31
CA THR A 107 -9.06 -1.47 0.05
C THR A 107 -8.71 -1.94 1.47
N ARG A 108 -9.65 -1.84 2.41
CA ARG A 108 -9.46 -2.41 3.75
C ARG A 108 -9.28 -3.93 3.72
N ALA A 109 -10.08 -4.65 2.94
CA ALA A 109 -9.91 -6.09 2.76
C ALA A 109 -8.55 -6.44 2.13
N ALA A 110 -8.13 -5.69 1.12
CA ALA A 110 -6.84 -5.85 0.47
C ALA A 110 -5.67 -5.61 1.42
N PHE A 111 -5.77 -4.60 2.30
CA PHE A 111 -4.81 -4.40 3.39
C PHE A 111 -4.65 -5.65 4.27
N TYR A 112 -5.76 -6.28 4.69
CA TYR A 112 -5.70 -7.49 5.51
C TYR A 112 -5.09 -8.67 4.73
N LEU A 113 -5.42 -8.82 3.44
CA LEU A 113 -4.82 -9.85 2.58
C LEU A 113 -3.32 -9.64 2.45
N LEU A 114 -2.85 -8.42 2.15
CA LEU A 114 -1.42 -8.12 2.04
C LEU A 114 -0.68 -8.37 3.37
N PHE A 115 -1.28 -7.98 4.48
CA PHE A 115 -0.70 -8.21 5.81
C PHE A 115 -0.58 -9.70 6.13
N VAL A 116 -1.65 -10.47 5.95
CA VAL A 116 -1.63 -11.92 6.20
C VAL A 116 -0.69 -12.64 5.23
N GLY A 117 -0.71 -12.27 3.95
CA GLY A 117 0.16 -12.85 2.92
C GLY A 117 1.65 -12.66 3.23
N THR A 118 2.05 -11.47 3.71
CA THR A 118 3.45 -11.21 4.12
C THR A 118 3.86 -12.00 5.36
N ILE A 119 2.96 -12.20 6.33
CA ILE A 119 3.23 -13.07 7.49
C ILE A 119 3.47 -14.50 7.03
N ILE A 120 2.62 -15.03 6.15
CA ILE A 120 2.74 -16.41 5.66
C ILE A 120 4.02 -16.58 4.83
N ALA A 121 4.38 -15.59 4.01
CA ALA A 121 5.66 -15.56 3.31
C ALA A 121 6.86 -15.59 4.28
N GLY A 122 6.79 -14.83 5.37
CA GLY A 122 7.81 -14.83 6.43
C GLY A 122 7.92 -16.18 7.15
N VAL A 123 6.79 -16.82 7.45
CA VAL A 123 6.77 -18.16 8.04
C VAL A 123 7.34 -19.20 7.08
N ALA A 124 6.97 -19.14 5.79
CA ALA A 124 7.52 -20.01 4.76
C ALA A 124 9.06 -19.87 4.70
N PHE A 125 9.56 -18.63 4.72
CA PHE A 125 11.01 -18.37 4.76
C PHE A 125 11.68 -19.02 5.98
N ILE A 126 11.13 -18.84 7.19
CA ILE A 126 11.71 -19.43 8.41
C ILE A 126 11.71 -20.97 8.33
N VAL A 127 10.62 -21.57 7.87
CA VAL A 127 10.50 -23.04 7.74
C VAL A 127 11.49 -23.58 6.70
N SER A 128 11.77 -22.82 5.63
CA SER A 128 12.73 -23.23 4.60
C SER A 128 14.17 -23.36 5.12
N VAL A 129 14.53 -22.67 6.20
CA VAL A 129 15.88 -22.73 6.81
C VAL A 129 16.18 -24.10 7.44
N LEU A 130 15.16 -24.87 7.81
CA LEU A 130 15.34 -26.16 8.49
C LEU A 130 15.87 -27.29 7.59
N THR A 131 16.05 -27.06 6.28
CA THR A 131 16.67 -27.95 5.26
C THR A 131 16.28 -29.44 5.26
N HIS A 132 15.19 -29.80 5.92
CA HIS A 132 14.64 -31.15 5.96
C HIS A 132 13.58 -31.33 4.87
N MET A 133 13.45 -32.54 4.29
CA MET A 133 12.52 -32.82 3.18
C MET A 133 11.09 -32.35 3.50
N ALA A 134 10.56 -32.72 4.67
CA ALA A 134 9.23 -32.34 5.10
C ALA A 134 9.08 -30.82 5.31
N ALA A 135 10.11 -30.15 5.82
CA ALA A 135 10.10 -28.71 6.04
C ALA A 135 10.07 -27.96 4.69
N LEU A 136 10.86 -28.40 3.71
CA LEU A 136 10.88 -27.81 2.37
C LEU A 136 9.55 -28.02 1.63
N SER A 137 8.89 -29.18 1.78
CA SER A 137 7.56 -29.40 1.20
C SER A 137 6.48 -28.52 1.85
N ILE A 138 6.50 -28.37 3.18
CA ILE A 138 5.55 -27.51 3.90
C ILE A 138 5.79 -26.05 3.52
N SER A 139 7.06 -25.63 3.45
CA SER A 139 7.44 -24.29 3.00
C SER A 139 6.95 -23.99 1.58
N SER A 140 6.96 -24.97 0.67
CA SER A 140 6.46 -24.79 -0.70
C SER A 140 4.94 -24.53 -0.72
N ILE A 141 4.17 -25.28 0.07
CA ILE A 141 2.71 -25.07 0.21
C ILE A 141 2.42 -23.69 0.80
N LEU A 142 3.15 -23.28 1.84
CA LEU A 142 3.02 -21.96 2.45
C LEU A 142 3.40 -20.84 1.48
N ALA A 143 4.46 -21.03 0.67
CA ALA A 143 4.87 -20.07 -0.35
C ALA A 143 3.80 -19.91 -1.45
N PHE A 144 3.16 -21.01 -1.87
CA PHE A 144 2.04 -20.96 -2.82
C PHE A 144 0.82 -20.22 -2.23
N LEU A 145 0.49 -20.48 -0.97
CA LEU A 145 -0.61 -19.79 -0.30
C LEU A 145 -0.30 -18.30 -0.12
N ALA A 146 0.92 -17.96 0.28
CA ALA A 146 1.38 -16.57 0.35
C ALA A 146 1.28 -15.87 -1.01
N PHE A 147 1.71 -16.53 -2.09
CA PHE A 147 1.58 -16.02 -3.45
C PHE A 147 0.11 -15.71 -3.81
N ALA A 148 -0.80 -16.67 -3.60
CA ALA A 148 -2.21 -16.49 -3.93
C ALA A 148 -2.85 -15.30 -3.18
N VAL A 149 -2.56 -15.18 -1.87
CA VAL A 149 -3.09 -14.11 -1.03
C VAL A 149 -2.48 -12.75 -1.39
N LEU A 150 -1.17 -12.68 -1.64
CA LEU A 150 -0.49 -11.44 -2.03
C LEU A 150 -0.96 -10.94 -3.40
N VAL A 151 -1.13 -11.83 -4.38
CA VAL A 151 -1.66 -11.46 -5.70
C VAL A 151 -3.10 -10.94 -5.60
N ALA A 152 -3.95 -11.59 -4.80
CA ALA A 152 -5.32 -11.12 -4.58
C ALA A 152 -5.34 -9.72 -3.94
N GLY A 153 -4.55 -9.50 -2.88
CA GLY A 153 -4.44 -8.18 -2.22
C GLY A 153 -3.89 -7.10 -3.14
N ALA A 154 -2.77 -7.37 -3.82
CA ALA A 154 -2.12 -6.42 -4.73
C ALA A 154 -3.00 -6.11 -5.96
N GLY A 155 -3.72 -7.12 -6.48
CA GLY A 155 -4.65 -6.96 -7.58
C GLY A 155 -5.84 -6.05 -7.24
N ILE A 156 -6.44 -6.23 -6.06
CA ILE A 156 -7.54 -5.38 -5.58
C ILE A 156 -7.06 -3.93 -5.45
N GLU A 157 -5.92 -3.68 -4.77
CA GLU A 157 -5.35 -2.32 -4.65
C GLU A 157 -5.07 -1.70 -6.02
N THR A 158 -4.45 -2.45 -6.93
CA THR A 158 -4.12 -1.96 -8.27
C THR A 158 -5.38 -1.53 -9.02
N TYR A 159 -6.45 -2.34 -8.98
CA TYR A 159 -7.72 -2.04 -9.63
C TYR A 159 -8.37 -0.78 -9.07
N PHE A 160 -8.44 -0.65 -7.73
CA PHE A 160 -9.09 0.51 -7.12
C PHE A 160 -8.29 1.80 -7.31
N ILE A 161 -6.96 1.74 -7.28
CA ILE A 161 -6.11 2.90 -7.59
C ILE A 161 -6.27 3.32 -9.06
N ALA A 162 -6.35 2.38 -9.99
CA ALA A 162 -6.64 2.68 -11.41
C ALA A 162 -8.01 3.36 -11.56
N ASN A 163 -9.04 2.81 -10.92
CA ASN A 163 -10.39 3.38 -10.94
C ASN A 163 -10.42 4.79 -10.32
N MET A 164 -9.68 5.03 -9.23
CA MET A 164 -9.54 6.36 -8.63
C MET A 164 -8.78 7.34 -9.53
N LYS A 165 -7.79 6.86 -10.28
CA LYS A 165 -7.07 7.68 -11.26
C LYS A 165 -7.97 8.12 -12.41
N ASP A 166 -8.77 7.22 -12.96
CA ASP A 166 -9.66 7.52 -14.09
C ASP A 166 -10.83 8.45 -13.70
N ASN A 167 -11.28 8.39 -12.45
CA ASN A 167 -12.38 9.22 -11.91
C ASN A 167 -11.89 10.43 -11.09
N SER A 168 -10.59 10.73 -11.16
CA SER A 168 -10.00 11.84 -10.41
C SER A 168 -10.50 13.21 -10.90
N ALA A 169 -10.49 14.21 -10.01
CA ALA A 169 -10.84 15.57 -10.40
C ALA A 169 -9.82 16.16 -11.38
N GLN A 170 -10.23 17.11 -12.21
CA GLN A 170 -9.34 17.78 -13.18
C GLN A 170 -8.03 18.31 -12.58
N PHE A 171 -8.06 18.69 -11.29
CA PHE A 171 -6.92 19.27 -10.58
C PHE A 171 -6.24 18.30 -9.60
N VAL A 172 -6.68 17.03 -9.55
CA VAL A 172 -6.14 16.00 -8.65
C VAL A 172 -5.60 14.85 -9.50
N GLN A 173 -4.29 14.65 -9.49
CA GLN A 173 -3.63 13.55 -10.20
C GLN A 173 -3.32 12.43 -9.23
N VAL A 174 -3.92 11.26 -9.42
CA VAL A 174 -3.66 10.07 -8.60
C VAL A 174 -2.64 9.17 -9.30
N ASP A 175 -1.62 8.75 -8.56
CA ASP A 175 -0.54 7.89 -9.03
C ASP A 175 -0.28 6.74 -8.07
N TYR A 176 0.26 5.65 -8.63
CA TYR A 176 0.74 4.50 -7.87
C TYR A 176 1.95 4.86 -7.02
N GLY A 177 2.01 4.26 -5.83
CA GLY A 177 3.16 4.35 -4.94
C GLY A 177 4.10 3.14 -5.08
N ASN A 178 5.33 3.30 -4.59
CA ASN A 178 6.38 2.28 -4.70
C ASN A 178 6.05 1.01 -3.92
N ALA A 179 5.31 1.12 -2.80
CA ALA A 179 4.98 -0.04 -1.96
C ALA A 179 4.13 -1.06 -2.73
N LEU A 180 3.26 -0.62 -3.64
CA LEU A 180 2.45 -1.51 -4.47
C LEU A 180 3.32 -2.41 -5.35
N TRP A 181 4.35 -1.84 -5.98
CA TRP A 181 5.32 -2.58 -6.78
C TRP A 181 6.16 -3.54 -5.94
N MET A 182 6.47 -3.18 -4.69
CA MET A 182 7.14 -4.09 -3.76
C MET A 182 6.28 -5.31 -3.41
N PHE A 183 4.96 -5.15 -3.26
CA PHE A 183 4.06 -6.30 -3.05
C PHE A 183 3.98 -7.21 -4.28
N TRP A 184 3.94 -6.64 -5.48
CA TRP A 184 4.03 -7.41 -6.73
C TRP A 184 5.37 -8.16 -6.85
N ALA A 185 6.48 -7.52 -6.49
CA ALA A 185 7.79 -8.17 -6.45
C ALA A 185 7.83 -9.31 -5.42
N ALA A 186 7.22 -9.10 -4.24
CA ALA A 186 7.12 -10.14 -3.20
C ALA A 186 6.28 -11.35 -3.68
N ALA A 187 5.18 -11.10 -4.39
CA ALA A 187 4.39 -12.16 -5.01
C ALA A 187 5.23 -12.92 -6.07
N GLY A 188 5.95 -12.21 -6.95
CA GLY A 188 6.86 -12.82 -7.93
C GLY A 188 7.95 -13.67 -7.27
N ALA A 189 8.56 -13.18 -6.18
CA ALA A 189 9.55 -13.92 -5.42
C ALA A 189 8.97 -15.21 -4.80
N CYS A 190 7.76 -15.15 -4.24
CA CYS A 190 7.07 -16.33 -3.74
C CYS A 190 6.84 -17.36 -4.86
N LEU A 191 6.39 -16.92 -6.04
CA LEU A 191 6.17 -17.79 -7.20
C LEU A 191 7.46 -18.50 -7.64
N VAL A 192 8.56 -17.77 -7.76
CA VAL A 192 9.87 -18.31 -8.16
C VAL A 192 10.45 -19.25 -7.10
N SER A 193 10.14 -19.01 -5.82
CA SER A 193 10.64 -19.87 -4.72
C SER A 193 10.03 -21.28 -4.73
N ILE A 194 8.81 -21.45 -5.24
CA ILE A 194 8.09 -22.75 -5.23
C ILE A 194 8.89 -23.87 -5.92
N PRO A 195 9.33 -23.77 -7.19
CA PRO A 195 10.09 -24.82 -7.85
C PRO A 195 11.44 -25.09 -7.16
N LEU A 196 12.08 -24.06 -6.59
CA LEU A 196 13.33 -24.20 -5.85
C LEU A 196 13.15 -25.03 -4.58
N LEU A 197 12.06 -24.78 -3.83
CA LEU A 197 11.73 -25.53 -2.62
C LEU A 197 11.36 -26.98 -2.92
N VAL A 198 10.58 -27.22 -3.98
CA VAL A 198 10.22 -28.58 -4.41
C VAL A 198 11.45 -29.36 -4.90
N GLY A 199 12.32 -28.71 -5.70
CA GLY A 199 13.58 -29.30 -6.15
C GLY A 199 14.52 -29.64 -4.99
N GLY A 200 14.64 -28.73 -4.01
CA GLY A 200 15.40 -28.96 -2.78
C GLY A 200 14.85 -30.13 -1.95
N ALA A 201 13.52 -30.25 -1.83
CA ALA A 201 12.89 -31.37 -1.17
C ALA A 201 13.21 -32.70 -1.89
N ALA A 202 13.11 -32.75 -3.22
CA ALA A 202 13.46 -33.94 -4.00
C ALA A 202 14.92 -34.34 -3.84
N ALA A 203 15.85 -33.38 -3.90
CA ALA A 203 17.29 -33.64 -3.71
C ALA A 203 17.62 -34.14 -2.29
N SER A 204 16.94 -33.59 -1.26
CA SER A 204 17.12 -34.05 0.12
C SER A 204 16.68 -35.51 0.28
N ARG A 205 15.59 -35.94 -0.39
CA ARG A 205 15.12 -37.33 -0.40
C ARG A 205 16.18 -38.30 -0.91
N VAL A 206 16.86 -37.96 -2.01
CA VAL A 206 17.90 -38.81 -2.62
C VAL A 206 19.03 -39.06 -1.62
N ARG A 207 19.47 -38.03 -0.89
CA ARG A 207 20.51 -38.19 0.15
C ARG A 207 20.09 -39.14 1.26
N TYR A 208 18.83 -39.13 1.69
CA TYR A 208 18.36 -40.08 2.71
C TYR A 208 18.26 -41.52 2.17
N ALA A 209 18.02 -41.70 0.86
CA ALA A 209 17.96 -43.02 0.23
C ALA A 209 19.33 -43.63 -0.07
N GLU A 210 20.41 -42.85 -0.05
CA GLU A 210 21.79 -43.35 -0.23
C GLU A 210 22.46 -43.74 1.10
N VAL A 211 21.94 -43.27 2.23
CA VAL A 211 22.52 -43.49 3.57
C VAL A 211 21.91 -44.72 4.27
N TYR A 212 20.78 -45.24 3.79
CA TYR A 212 20.09 -46.43 4.29
C TYR A 212 19.83 -47.42 3.16
#